data_AF-A0A1C6DTM4-F1
#
_entry.id   AF-A0A1C6DTM4-F1
#
_cell.length_a   1.000
_cell.length_b   1.000
_cell.length_c   1.000
_cell.angle_alpha   90.00
_cell.angle_beta   90.00
_cell.angle_gamma   90.00
#
_symmetry.space_group_name_H-M   'P 1'
#
loop_
_entity.id
_entity.type
_entity.pdbx_description
1 polymer ?
#
loop_
_entity_poly.entity_id
_entity_poly.type
_entity_poly.pdbx_seq_one_letter_code
_entity_poly.pdbx_strand_id
1 'polypeptide(L)'
;MCGLYAKAAVQESIGKTRTEAGFGIPKTKLLELLPAEMDNSIIELLDLAGYLTFREYDGLDDFYVYHTKMMSPDGSDFRYAEDVRVKNKIIRETRKEGLLLLNDDIDLEDVQGELETRAKFMFVPLQRMIDAKEISSAEITVPEGQAETILEDETMRVKIRYVSRGYIREVEVDLGRAQPSE
;
A
#
# COMPACT_ATOMS: atom_id res chain seq x y z
N MET A 1 1.26 -4.44 17.52
CA MET A 1 0.94 -3.78 16.23
C MET A 1 2.02 -2.83 15.73
N CYS A 2 2.32 -1.70 16.40
CA CYS A 2 3.30 -0.72 15.89
C CYS A 2 4.68 -1.32 15.57
N GLY A 3 5.16 -2.25 16.42
CA GLY A 3 6.42 -2.96 16.17
C GLY A 3 6.42 -3.82 14.88
N LEU A 4 5.27 -4.39 14.49
CA LEU A 4 5.16 -5.13 13.23
C LEU A 4 5.25 -4.18 12.03
N TYR A 5 4.58 -3.02 12.09
CA TYR A 5 4.68 -2.01 11.04
C TYR A 5 6.08 -1.36 10.94
N ALA A 6 6.83 -1.31 12.04
CA ALA A 6 8.22 -0.85 12.03
C ALA A 6 9.16 -1.85 11.35
N LYS A 7 8.86 -3.16 11.44
CA LYS A 7 9.62 -4.23 10.79
C LYS A 7 9.26 -4.39 9.31
N ALA A 8 7.99 -4.24 8.96
CA ALA A 8 7.49 -4.46 7.61
C ALA A 8 7.94 -3.39 6.62
N ALA A 9 8.30 -3.81 5.41
CA ALA A 9 8.39 -2.90 4.28
C ALA A 9 7.05 -2.19 4.04
N VAL A 10 7.06 -1.08 3.30
CA VAL A 10 5.89 -0.18 3.17
C VAL A 10 4.67 -0.87 2.57
N GLN A 11 4.88 -1.68 1.53
CA GLN A 11 3.91 -2.48 0.80
C GLN A 11 3.65 -3.84 1.47
N GLU A 12 4.41 -4.18 2.50
CA GLU A 12 4.32 -5.51 3.08
C GLU A 12 3.18 -5.60 4.09
N SER A 13 2.29 -6.56 3.86
CA SER A 13 1.25 -6.91 4.81
C SER A 13 1.86 -7.56 6.05
N ILE A 14 1.54 -7.03 7.22
CA ILE A 14 1.91 -7.63 8.51
C ILE A 14 1.07 -8.88 8.85
N GLY A 15 0.05 -9.19 8.04
CA GLY A 15 -0.76 -10.41 8.16
C GLY A 15 -0.19 -11.62 7.42
N LYS A 16 1.06 -11.55 6.92
CA LYS A 16 1.70 -12.71 6.28
C LYS A 16 1.86 -13.87 7.25
N THR A 17 1.41 -15.05 6.83
CA THR A 17 1.40 -16.26 7.65
C THR A 17 2.61 -17.18 7.44
N ARG A 18 3.41 -16.94 6.40
CA ARG A 18 4.65 -17.71 6.17
C ARG A 18 5.67 -17.44 7.28
N THR A 19 6.24 -18.50 7.84
CA THR A 19 7.22 -18.42 8.93
C THR A 19 8.43 -17.57 8.55
N GLU A 20 8.90 -17.65 7.30
CA GLU A 20 10.06 -16.89 6.83
C GLU A 20 9.80 -15.37 6.78
N ALA A 21 8.54 -14.95 6.70
CA ALA A 21 8.18 -13.53 6.81
C ALA A 21 8.31 -13.00 8.24
N GLY A 22 8.21 -13.89 9.24
CA GLY A 22 8.47 -13.59 10.64
C GLY A 22 7.52 -12.54 11.25
N PHE A 23 6.25 -12.53 10.82
CA PHE A 23 5.19 -11.70 11.40
C PHE A 23 4.34 -12.43 12.43
N GLY A 24 4.46 -13.75 12.53
CA GLY A 24 3.86 -14.54 13.60
C GLY A 24 4.36 -14.08 14.97
N ILE A 25 3.44 -13.98 15.93
CA ILE A 25 3.76 -13.74 17.33
C ILE A 25 3.76 -15.09 18.04
N PRO A 26 4.91 -15.54 18.58
CA PRO A 26 4.98 -16.79 19.31
C PRO A 26 4.02 -16.82 20.49
N LYS A 27 3.41 -17.98 20.72
CA LYS A 27 2.53 -18.24 21.88
C LYS A 27 3.23 -18.01 23.23
N THR A 28 4.56 -18.04 23.27
CA THR A 28 5.34 -17.70 24.47
C THR A 28 5.41 -16.21 24.79
N LYS A 29 5.03 -15.34 23.83
CA LYS A 29 5.09 -13.87 23.96
C LYS A 29 3.73 -13.21 24.16
N LEU A 30 2.64 -13.94 23.98
CA LEU A 30 1.26 -13.51 24.21
C LEU A 30 0.63 -14.44 25.25
N LEU A 31 -0.09 -13.87 26.21
CA LEU A 31 -0.72 -14.66 27.28
C LEU A 31 -1.91 -15.47 26.73
N GLU A 32 -2.87 -14.76 26.15
CA GLU A 32 -4.07 -15.34 25.54
C GLU A 32 -4.70 -14.35 24.56
N LEU A 33 -5.55 -14.84 23.66
CA LEU A 33 -6.43 -14.00 22.86
C LEU A 33 -7.74 -13.77 23.60
N LEU A 34 -8.25 -12.54 23.52
CA LEU A 34 -9.55 -12.16 24.07
C LEU A 34 -10.46 -11.63 22.96
N PRO A 35 -11.75 -12.01 22.95
CA PRO A 35 -12.40 -12.93 23.89
C PRO A 35 -11.88 -14.37 23.78
N ALA A 36 -12.04 -15.15 24.86
CA ALA A 36 -11.68 -16.57 24.84
C ALA A 36 -12.44 -17.29 23.73
N GLU A 37 -11.83 -18.33 23.15
CA GLU A 37 -12.40 -19.07 22.01
C GLU A 37 -12.65 -18.18 20.79
N MET A 38 -11.64 -17.37 20.41
CA MET A 38 -11.71 -16.49 19.26
C MET A 38 -11.84 -17.28 17.94
N ASP A 39 -13.08 -17.67 17.61
CA ASP A 39 -13.44 -18.43 16.43
C ASP A 39 -13.69 -17.53 15.21
N ASN A 40 -13.94 -18.15 14.05
CA ASN A 40 -14.18 -17.41 12.81
C ASN A 40 -15.39 -16.48 12.89
N SER A 41 -16.43 -16.82 13.69
CA SER A 41 -17.65 -16.01 13.81
C SER A 41 -17.38 -14.71 14.57
N ILE A 42 -16.62 -14.78 15.65
CA ILE A 42 -16.20 -13.62 16.45
C ILE A 42 -15.24 -12.75 15.63
N ILE A 43 -14.29 -13.38 14.94
CA ILE A 43 -13.33 -12.67 14.10
C ILE A 43 -14.05 -11.89 12.99
N GLU A 44 -15.02 -12.51 12.30
CA GLU A 44 -15.80 -11.86 11.26
C GLU A 44 -16.65 -10.70 11.81
N LEU A 45 -17.30 -10.89 12.97
CA LEU A 45 -18.06 -9.83 13.64
C LEU A 45 -17.19 -8.62 13.95
N LEU A 46 -15.99 -8.85 14.50
CA LEU A 46 -15.03 -7.81 14.86
C LEU A 46 -14.47 -7.12 13.61
N ASP A 47 -14.17 -7.88 12.55
CA ASP A 47 -13.66 -7.36 11.28
C ASP A 47 -14.71 -6.48 10.57
N LEU A 48 -15.99 -6.89 10.58
CA LEU A 48 -17.11 -6.07 10.07
C LEU A 48 -17.32 -4.80 10.90
N ALA A 49 -17.05 -4.85 12.21
CA ALA A 49 -17.05 -3.68 13.08
C ALA A 49 -15.78 -2.81 12.94
N GLY A 50 -14.83 -3.18 12.08
CA GLY A 50 -13.61 -2.43 11.80
C GLY A 50 -12.47 -2.67 12.79
N TYR A 51 -12.57 -3.68 13.66
CA TYR A 51 -11.49 -4.05 14.56
C TYR A 51 -10.46 -4.90 13.83
N LEU A 52 -9.19 -4.62 14.12
CA LEU A 52 -8.08 -5.50 13.77
C LEU A 52 -7.89 -6.52 14.88
N THR A 53 -7.84 -7.80 14.52
CA THR A 53 -7.73 -8.92 15.46
C THR A 53 -6.45 -9.71 15.23
N PHE A 54 -6.04 -10.45 16.25
CA PHE A 54 -5.07 -11.55 16.09
C PHE A 54 -5.85 -12.86 15.98
N ARG A 55 -5.35 -13.84 15.24
CA ARG A 55 -5.98 -15.15 15.14
C ARG A 55 -4.97 -16.28 15.09
N GLU A 56 -5.48 -17.48 15.35
CA GLU A 56 -4.81 -18.72 15.03
C GLU A 56 -5.28 -19.24 13.66
N TYR A 57 -4.43 -20.06 13.04
CA TYR A 57 -4.77 -20.81 11.85
C TYR A 57 -4.45 -22.28 12.11
N ASP A 58 -5.37 -23.17 11.73
CA ASP A 58 -5.14 -24.60 11.85
C ASP A 58 -3.87 -24.99 11.06
N GLY A 59 -2.94 -25.66 11.74
CA GLY A 59 -1.65 -26.05 11.16
C GLY A 59 -0.53 -25.01 11.26
N LEU A 60 -0.74 -23.85 11.90
CA LEU A 60 0.31 -22.88 12.24
C LEU A 60 0.44 -22.70 13.76
N ASP A 61 1.67 -22.49 14.24
CA ASP A 61 1.96 -22.45 15.68
C ASP A 61 1.78 -21.07 16.34
N ASP A 62 1.90 -19.99 15.57
CA ASP A 62 1.94 -18.60 16.06
C ASP A 62 0.58 -17.89 15.94
N PHE A 63 0.47 -16.74 16.61
CA PHE A 63 -0.64 -15.80 16.40
C PHE A 63 -0.33 -14.84 15.25
N TYR A 64 -1.33 -14.58 14.40
CA TYR A 64 -1.17 -13.74 13.21
C TYR A 64 -2.17 -12.60 13.21
N VAL A 65 -1.78 -11.47 12.63
CA VAL A 65 -2.71 -10.36 12.40
C VAL A 65 -3.72 -10.77 11.33
N TYR A 66 -5.00 -10.76 11.68
CA TYR A 66 -6.08 -10.90 10.73
C TYR A 66 -6.41 -9.53 10.13
N HIS A 67 -6.49 -9.47 8.80
CA HIS A 67 -6.79 -8.30 7.97
C HIS A 67 -6.33 -6.93 8.48
N THR A 68 -5.43 -6.30 7.74
CA THR A 68 -4.95 -4.94 8.00
C THR A 68 -5.93 -3.86 7.52
N LYS A 69 -7.24 -4.04 7.78
CA LYS A 69 -8.26 -3.12 7.30
C LYS A 69 -8.13 -1.74 7.91
N MET A 70 -8.46 -0.73 7.10
CA MET A 70 -8.55 0.66 7.50
C MET A 70 -10.02 1.03 7.74
N MET A 71 -10.26 2.06 8.57
CA MET A 71 -11.59 2.64 8.79
C MET A 71 -12.05 3.48 7.57
N SER A 72 -12.07 2.86 6.40
CA SER A 72 -12.53 3.45 5.14
C SER A 72 -13.93 2.96 4.79
N PRO A 73 -14.72 3.73 4.01
CA PRO A 73 -15.97 3.24 3.45
C PRO A 73 -15.78 1.97 2.60
N ASP A 74 -16.84 1.19 2.47
CA ASP A 74 -16.87 0.02 1.61
C ASP A 74 -16.58 0.39 0.14
N GLY A 75 -15.87 -0.50 -0.55
CA GLY A 75 -15.45 -0.28 -1.94
C GLY A 75 -14.26 0.69 -2.10
N SER A 76 -13.70 1.24 -1.01
CA SER A 76 -12.51 2.08 -1.08
C SER A 76 -11.29 1.33 -1.65
N ASP A 77 -10.49 2.03 -2.46
CA ASP A 77 -9.17 1.56 -2.89
C ASP A 77 -8.16 1.50 -1.74
N PHE A 78 -8.47 2.12 -0.59
CA PHE A 78 -7.61 2.24 0.59
C PHE A 78 -8.08 1.38 1.75
N ARG A 79 -8.68 0.22 1.45
CA ARG A 79 -9.19 -0.71 2.45
C ARG A 79 -8.11 -1.29 3.35
N TYR A 80 -6.85 -1.40 2.90
CA TYR A 80 -5.77 -2.01 3.68
C TYR A 80 -4.64 -1.04 4.00
N ALA A 81 -3.98 -1.28 5.13
CA ALA A 81 -2.92 -0.42 5.64
C ALA A 81 -1.70 -0.36 4.73
N GLU A 82 -1.31 -1.47 4.10
CA GLU A 82 -0.22 -1.53 3.12
C GLU A 82 -0.45 -0.61 1.92
N ASP A 83 -1.69 -0.50 1.43
CA ASP A 83 -2.03 0.43 0.34
C ASP A 83 -1.94 1.89 0.79
N VAL A 84 -2.44 2.19 1.99
CA VAL A 84 -2.35 3.52 2.58
C VAL A 84 -0.90 3.93 2.86
N ARG A 85 -0.07 3.01 3.37
CA ARG A 85 1.35 3.24 3.65
C ARG A 85 2.11 3.56 2.36
N VAL A 86 1.85 2.81 1.29
CA VAL A 86 2.44 3.06 -0.04
C VAL A 86 2.05 4.45 -0.54
N LYS A 87 0.75 4.79 -0.53
CA LYS A 87 0.27 6.13 -0.91
C LYS A 87 0.97 7.23 -0.12
N ASN A 88 1.03 7.09 1.20
CA ASN A 88 1.63 8.09 2.09
C ASN A 88 3.14 8.25 1.80
N LYS A 89 3.84 7.16 1.47
CA LYS A 89 5.24 7.23 1.04
C LYS A 89 5.37 7.95 -0.30
N ILE A 90 4.55 7.64 -1.29
CA ILE A 90 4.54 8.34 -2.59
C ILE A 90 4.41 9.85 -2.37
N ILE A 91 3.36 10.29 -1.66
CA ILE A 91 3.11 11.72 -1.39
C ILE A 91 4.32 12.37 -0.72
N ARG A 92 4.92 11.70 0.26
CA ARG A 92 6.04 12.24 1.03
C ARG A 92 7.31 12.38 0.19
N GLU A 93 7.64 11.37 -0.62
CA GLU A 93 8.85 11.39 -1.44
C GLU A 93 8.70 12.31 -2.65
N THR A 94 7.55 12.31 -3.33
CA THR A 94 7.30 13.22 -4.46
C THR A 94 7.28 14.68 -4.02
N ARG A 95 6.74 14.97 -2.83
CA ARG A 95 6.79 16.31 -2.23
C ARG A 95 8.22 16.78 -1.96
N LYS A 96 9.12 15.90 -1.52
CA LYS A 96 10.53 16.30 -1.27
C LYS A 96 11.21 16.77 -2.55
N GLU A 97 11.00 16.06 -3.66
CA GLU A 97 11.54 16.47 -4.96
C GLU A 97 10.84 17.73 -5.47
N GLY A 98 9.51 17.81 -5.35
CA GLY A 98 8.76 18.99 -5.78
C GLY A 98 9.09 20.27 -5.01
N LEU A 99 9.48 20.16 -3.73
CA LEU A 99 9.94 21.30 -2.93
C LEU A 99 11.20 21.97 -3.49
N LEU A 100 12.04 21.21 -4.19
CA LEU A 100 13.28 21.74 -4.78
C LEU A 100 13.01 22.62 -6.01
N LEU A 101 11.79 22.58 -6.55
CA LEU A 101 11.36 23.37 -7.72
C LEU A 101 10.73 24.72 -7.32
N LEU A 102 10.56 24.97 -6.01
CA LEU A 102 9.84 26.13 -5.53
C LEU A 102 10.66 27.41 -5.73
N ASN A 103 10.07 28.41 -6.37
CA ASN A 103 10.68 29.70 -6.73
C ASN A 103 11.75 29.62 -7.84
N ASP A 104 11.92 28.48 -8.50
CA ASP A 104 12.68 28.42 -9.74
C ASP A 104 11.92 29.21 -10.81
N ASP A 105 12.64 30.01 -11.60
CA ASP A 105 12.09 30.72 -12.76
C ASP A 105 11.61 29.73 -13.83
N ILE A 106 10.73 30.14 -14.75
CA ILE A 106 10.24 29.31 -15.86
C ILE A 106 10.41 30.10 -17.15
N ASP A 107 10.96 29.46 -18.17
CA ASP A 107 11.02 29.97 -19.53
C ASP A 107 9.62 30.01 -20.16
N LEU A 108 9.21 31.21 -20.54
CA LEU A 108 7.90 31.45 -21.12
C LEU A 108 7.82 31.08 -22.61
N GLU A 109 8.96 30.78 -23.26
CA GLU A 109 9.00 30.32 -24.65
C GLU A 109 8.51 28.86 -24.78
N ASP A 110 8.73 28.01 -23.77
CA ASP A 110 8.27 26.61 -23.72
C ASP A 110 7.88 26.16 -22.30
N VAL A 111 6.82 26.77 -21.77
CA VAL A 111 6.30 26.45 -20.42
C VAL A 111 5.98 24.95 -20.29
N GLN A 112 5.32 24.35 -21.28
CA GLN A 112 4.89 22.95 -21.18
C GLN A 112 6.08 21.99 -21.15
N GLY A 113 7.04 22.13 -22.07
CA GLY A 113 8.22 21.27 -22.14
C GLY A 113 9.10 21.39 -20.90
N GLU A 114 9.18 22.61 -20.32
CA GLU A 114 9.92 22.82 -19.08
C GLU A 114 9.24 22.17 -17.88
N LEU A 115 7.93 22.36 -17.70
CA LEU A 115 7.18 21.72 -16.62
C LEU A 115 7.26 20.19 -16.72
N GLU A 116 7.20 19.63 -17.93
CA GLU A 116 7.38 18.19 -18.16
C GLU A 116 8.79 17.70 -17.80
N THR A 117 9.81 18.49 -18.12
CA THR A 117 11.20 18.19 -17.75
C THR A 117 11.37 18.21 -16.23
N ARG A 118 10.77 19.18 -15.54
CA ARG A 118 10.76 19.27 -14.07
C ARG A 118 10.01 18.09 -13.43
N ALA A 119 8.88 17.69 -14.00
CA ALA A 119 8.11 16.55 -13.53
C ALA A 119 8.90 15.22 -13.55
N LYS A 120 9.88 15.06 -14.47
CA LYS A 120 10.76 13.87 -14.49
C LYS A 120 11.58 13.72 -13.21
N PHE A 121 11.99 14.82 -12.57
CA PHE A 121 12.69 14.75 -11.28
C PHE A 121 11.78 14.23 -10.18
N MET A 122 10.50 14.65 -10.18
CA MET A 122 9.49 14.12 -9.26
C MET A 122 9.17 12.64 -9.51
N PHE A 123 9.51 12.09 -10.68
CA PHE A 123 9.34 10.66 -11.00
C PHE A 123 10.44 9.77 -10.40
N VAL A 124 11.65 10.31 -10.14
CA VAL A 124 12.78 9.55 -9.58
C VAL A 124 12.40 8.73 -8.35
N PRO A 125 11.70 9.26 -7.33
CA PRO A 125 11.27 8.44 -6.18
C PRO A 125 10.28 7.33 -6.57
N LEU A 126 9.41 7.54 -7.55
CA LEU A 126 8.48 6.51 -8.03
C LEU A 126 9.26 5.37 -8.70
N GLN A 127 10.27 5.69 -9.50
CA GLN A 127 11.14 4.67 -10.12
C GLN A 127 11.83 3.82 -9.05
N ARG A 128 12.39 4.43 -8.00
CA ARG A 128 12.99 3.70 -6.87
C ARG A 128 11.99 2.77 -6.18
N MET A 129 10.71 3.17 -6.07
CA MET A 129 9.66 2.33 -5.49
C MET A 129 9.29 1.15 -6.41
N ILE A 130 9.34 1.32 -7.73
CA ILE A 130 9.18 0.24 -8.72
C ILE A 130 10.34 -0.76 -8.58
N ASP A 131 11.57 -0.27 -8.55
CA ASP A 131 12.78 -1.11 -8.44
C ASP A 131 12.79 -1.90 -7.12
N ALA A 132 12.35 -1.27 -6.03
CA ALA A 132 12.19 -1.89 -4.71
C ALA A 132 10.94 -2.80 -4.61
N LYS A 133 10.15 -2.96 -5.68
CA LYS A 133 8.92 -3.76 -5.75
C LYS A 133 7.87 -3.35 -4.72
N GLU A 134 7.81 -2.06 -4.42
CA GLU A 134 6.80 -1.46 -3.54
C GLU A 134 5.50 -1.17 -4.29
N ILE A 135 5.62 -0.82 -5.56
CA ILE A 135 4.51 -0.64 -6.52
C ILE A 135 4.82 -1.42 -7.81
N SER A 136 3.79 -1.65 -8.61
CA SER A 136 3.92 -2.38 -9.88
C SER A 136 4.32 -1.45 -11.03
N SER A 137 3.75 -0.25 -11.09
CA SER A 137 4.08 0.78 -12.08
C SER A 137 3.61 2.16 -11.60
N ALA A 138 4.11 3.22 -12.25
CA ALA A 138 3.63 4.58 -12.06
C ALA A 138 3.84 5.41 -13.32
N GLU A 139 3.03 6.45 -13.46
CA GLU A 139 3.15 7.50 -14.48
C GLU A 139 3.00 8.88 -13.82
N ILE A 140 3.67 9.86 -14.41
CA ILE A 140 3.56 11.28 -14.04
C ILE A 140 3.25 12.08 -15.31
N THR A 141 2.26 12.96 -15.23
CA THR A 141 1.85 13.80 -16.37
C THR A 141 1.62 15.23 -15.92
N VAL A 142 1.99 16.19 -16.78
CA VAL A 142 1.72 17.61 -16.59
C VAL A 142 0.46 17.94 -17.39
N PRO A 143 -0.66 18.33 -16.74
CA PRO A 143 -1.85 18.75 -17.47
C PRO A 143 -1.55 19.91 -18.43
N GLU A 144 -2.11 19.85 -19.64
CA GLU A 144 -2.06 20.93 -20.61
C GLU A 144 -2.80 22.19 -20.08
N GLY A 145 -2.51 23.34 -20.71
CA GLY A 145 -3.19 24.61 -20.43
C GLY A 145 -2.58 25.43 -19.29
N GLN A 146 -1.56 24.92 -18.59
CA GLN A 146 -0.90 25.67 -17.52
C GLN A 146 -0.13 26.89 -18.01
N ALA A 147 0.31 26.89 -19.27
CA ALA A 147 0.95 28.06 -19.90
C ALA A 147 0.06 29.31 -19.87
N GLU A 148 -1.27 29.15 -19.85
CA GLU A 148 -2.22 30.26 -19.84
C GLU A 148 -2.34 30.92 -18.47
N THR A 149 -2.09 30.19 -17.37
CA THR A 149 -2.35 30.67 -16.00
C THR A 149 -1.09 30.82 -15.15
N ILE A 150 0.06 30.30 -15.60
CA ILE A 150 1.28 30.22 -14.77
C ILE A 150 1.79 31.58 -14.28
N LEU A 151 1.58 32.65 -15.06
CA LEU A 151 1.97 34.02 -14.68
C LEU A 151 1.04 34.65 -13.63
N GLU A 152 -0.20 34.14 -13.52
CA GLU A 152 -1.18 34.64 -12.57
C GLU A 152 -1.22 33.81 -11.28
N ASP A 153 -1.14 32.47 -11.41
CA ASP A 153 -1.29 31.54 -10.30
C ASP A 153 0.02 30.94 -9.78
N GLU A 154 1.11 31.07 -10.54
CA GLU A 154 2.47 30.61 -10.20
C GLU A 154 2.51 29.13 -9.78
N THR A 155 1.54 28.32 -10.25
CA THR A 155 1.29 26.96 -9.74
C THR A 155 1.58 25.90 -10.79
N MET A 156 2.65 25.13 -10.57
CA MET A 156 2.90 23.88 -11.28
C MET A 156 1.97 22.76 -10.78
N ARG A 157 1.17 22.20 -11.68
CA ARG A 157 0.26 21.07 -11.44
C ARG A 157 0.78 19.82 -12.12
N VAL A 158 0.71 18.71 -11.40
CA VAL A 158 1.17 17.40 -11.86
C VAL A 158 0.16 16.33 -11.44
N LYS A 159 -0.09 15.35 -12.31
CA LYS A 159 -0.92 14.18 -12.04
C LYS A 159 -0.01 12.96 -11.92
N ILE A 160 -0.20 12.20 -10.84
CA ILE A 160 0.50 10.93 -10.63
C ILE A 160 -0.54 9.82 -10.57
N ARG A 161 -0.34 8.76 -11.36
CA ARG A 161 -1.12 7.51 -11.29
C ARG A 161 -0.15 6.37 -11.04
N TYR A 162 -0.56 5.39 -10.24
CA TYR A 162 0.27 4.24 -9.92
C TYR A 162 -0.58 2.98 -9.76
N VAL A 163 0.05 1.83 -9.96
CA VAL A 163 -0.55 0.51 -9.77
C VAL A 163 0.08 -0.13 -8.55
N SER A 164 -0.72 -0.42 -7.53
CA SER A 164 -0.28 -1.12 -6.31
C SER A 164 0.12 -2.57 -6.57
N ARG A 165 0.70 -3.22 -5.55
CA ARG A 165 0.90 -4.66 -5.53
C ARG A 165 -0.43 -5.36 -5.18
N GLY A 166 -0.64 -6.55 -5.74
CA GLY A 166 -1.76 -7.42 -5.34
C GLY A 166 -1.42 -8.25 -4.11
N TYR A 167 -2.44 -8.59 -3.31
CA TYR A 167 -2.31 -9.40 -2.11
C TYR A 167 -3.29 -10.57 -2.15
N ILE A 168 -2.81 -11.74 -1.73
CA ILE A 168 -3.66 -12.93 -1.55
C ILE A 168 -4.31 -12.81 -0.17
N ARG A 169 -5.65 -12.83 -0.13
CA ARG A 169 -6.44 -12.81 1.11
C ARG A 169 -7.16 -14.12 1.35
N GLU A 170 -7.58 -14.76 0.27
CA GLU A 170 -8.29 -16.04 0.27
C GLU A 170 -7.60 -16.99 -0.70
N VAL A 171 -7.61 -18.28 -0.35
CA VAL A 171 -7.08 -19.36 -1.18
C VAL A 171 -8.16 -20.42 -1.26
N GLU A 172 -8.66 -20.64 -2.48
CA GLU A 172 -9.61 -21.71 -2.79
C GLU A 172 -8.86 -22.84 -3.49
N VAL A 173 -9.10 -24.08 -3.07
CA VAL A 173 -8.48 -25.27 -3.64
C VAL A 173 -9.57 -26.25 -4.06
N ASP A 174 -9.77 -26.38 -5.37
CA ASP A 174 -10.63 -27.40 -5.95
C ASP A 174 -9.86 -28.73 -6.06
N LEU A 175 -10.32 -29.76 -5.34
CA LEU A 175 -9.68 -31.06 -5.27
C LEU A 175 -10.63 -32.16 -5.76
N GLY A 176 -10.26 -32.80 -6.88
CA GLY A 176 -10.95 -33.96 -7.42
C GLY A 176 -10.02 -35.18 -7.50
N ARG A 177 -10.57 -36.37 -7.23
CA ARG A 177 -9.89 -37.65 -7.51
C ARG A 177 -10.24 -38.12 -8.92
N ALA A 178 -9.23 -38.24 -9.79
CA ALA A 178 -9.43 -38.80 -11.12
C ALA A 178 -9.74 -40.31 -11.05
N GLN A 179 -10.57 -40.80 -11.97
CA GLN A 179 -10.82 -42.22 -12.18
C GLN A 179 -9.60 -42.85 -12.90
N PRO A 180 -9.11 -44.02 -12.49
CA PRO A 180 -8.14 -44.76 -13.31
C PRO A 180 -8.79 -45.03 -14.67
N SER A 181 -8.10 -44.70 -15.77
CA SER A 181 -8.57 -45.00 -17.13
C SER A 181 -8.96 -46.47 -17.29
N GLU A 182 -10.01 -46.76 -18.07
CA GLU A 182 -10.34 -48.12 -18.52
C GLU A 182 -9.17 -48.79 -19.28
#